data_AF-A0A519RHM3-F1
#
_entry.id   AF-A0A519RHM3-F1
#
_cell.length_a   1.000
_cell.length_b   1.000
_cell.length_c   1.000
_cell.angle_alpha   90.00
_cell.angle_beta   90.00
_cell.angle_gamma   90.00
#
_symmetry.space_group_name_H-M   'P 1'
#
loop_
_entity.id
_entity.type
_entity.pdbx_description
1 polymer ?
#
loop_
_entity_poly.entity_id
_entity_poly.type
_entity_poly.pdbx_seq_one_letter_code
_entity_poly.pdbx_strand_id
1 'polypeptide(L)'
;MRLISDAGWSSLILLSVFLMSCSPGKKEELAYKQVIETLQQSAEALDRSSEQRFREFSNDLNDATAIDIDQGKKYASRMLAAKELRKSAVKQIDSLEAVMTDRNYAGINEEASRIFLKFKGQLPAIDSQAARAFQSARDENVGRNNYTSLGMAQVYLNELKTRISLNYNSTIAYLQSQVALGCGLTYSRSQVLVGQSSTVLEPGQLLEIQAGVGNFSAPSQPKITIANNRLNLSGEPHTTTKIKVPTKPGNYSTPVEIDYLGPDGKEIKHRVDVKYRVVKVVE
;
A
#
# COMPACT_ATOMS: atom_id res chain seq x y z
N MET A 1 2.48 18.98 -10.77
CA MET A 1 3.45 18.19 -11.55
C MET A 1 2.81 16.82 -11.79
N ARG A 2 2.10 16.68 -12.91
CA ARG A 2 1.59 15.39 -13.43
C ARG A 2 2.77 14.69 -14.07
N LEU A 3 2.95 13.39 -13.81
CA LEU A 3 3.66 12.40 -14.66
C LEU A 3 3.83 11.12 -13.86
N ILE A 4 2.94 10.13 -14.07
CA ILE A 4 3.18 8.67 -14.26
C ILE A 4 1.88 8.16 -14.91
N SER A 5 1.65 8.45 -16.20
CA SER A 5 1.91 7.58 -17.35
C SER A 5 1.23 6.21 -17.25
N ASP A 6 0.14 6.11 -18.00
CA ASP A 6 -0.56 4.90 -18.40
C ASP A 6 0.41 3.77 -18.79
N ALA A 7 0.60 2.81 -17.88
CA ALA A 7 1.10 1.50 -18.24
C ALA A 7 -0.12 0.63 -18.54
N GLY A 8 -0.50 0.57 -19.81
CA GLY A 8 -1.55 -0.32 -20.30
C GLY A 8 -1.19 -1.77 -20.04
N TRP A 9 -1.94 -2.41 -19.14
CA TRP A 9 -2.00 -3.86 -19.03
C TRP A 9 -3.02 -4.40 -20.03
N SER A 10 -2.73 -4.22 -21.32
CA SER A 10 -3.38 -4.93 -22.42
C SER A 10 -2.66 -6.26 -22.63
N SER A 11 -2.93 -7.23 -21.76
CA SER A 11 -2.49 -8.63 -21.93
C SER A 11 -3.51 -9.59 -21.30
N LEU A 12 -4.77 -9.44 -21.71
CA LEU A 12 -5.75 -10.53 -21.63
C LEU A 12 -5.76 -11.22 -23.00
N ILE A 13 -4.82 -12.15 -23.14
CA ILE A 13 -4.86 -13.38 -23.94
C ILE A 13 -5.78 -13.32 -25.18
N LEU A 14 -5.19 -12.95 -26.32
CA LEU A 14 -5.68 -13.34 -27.64
C LEU A 14 -5.46 -14.86 -27.80
N LEU A 15 -6.50 -15.65 -27.52
CA LEU A 15 -6.51 -17.09 -27.79
C LEU A 15 -6.75 -17.31 -29.29
N SER A 16 -5.68 -17.42 -30.07
CA SER A 16 -5.73 -17.88 -31.46
C SER A 16 -5.96 -19.40 -31.50
N VAL A 17 -7.22 -19.80 -31.57
CA VAL A 17 -7.61 -21.22 -31.65
C VAL A 17 -7.40 -21.75 -33.08
N PHE A 18 -6.28 -22.45 -33.31
CA PHE A 18 -6.14 -23.40 -34.40
C PHE A 18 -6.69 -24.76 -33.93
N LEU A 19 -7.87 -25.20 -34.43
CA LEU A 19 -8.35 -26.58 -34.23
C LEU A 19 -9.01 -27.15 -35.49
N MET A 20 -8.29 -28.07 -36.13
CA MET A 20 -8.77 -28.98 -37.17
C MET A 20 -9.77 -30.00 -36.60
N SER A 21 -10.74 -30.39 -37.45
CA SER A 21 -11.59 -31.61 -37.36
C SER A 21 -12.26 -31.96 -36.02
N CYS A 22 -13.33 -31.24 -35.68
CA CYS A 22 -14.31 -31.68 -34.67
C CYS A 22 -15.70 -31.14 -35.04
N SER A 23 -16.79 -31.82 -34.67
CA SER A 23 -18.14 -31.33 -34.99
C SER A 23 -18.39 -29.96 -34.34
N PRO A 24 -19.18 -29.07 -34.98
CA PRO A 24 -19.33 -27.68 -34.51
C PRO A 24 -19.72 -27.54 -33.04
N GLY A 25 -20.64 -28.37 -32.54
CA GLY A 25 -21.08 -28.35 -31.13
C GLY A 25 -20.00 -28.76 -30.13
N LYS A 26 -19.13 -29.73 -30.47
CA LYS A 26 -18.02 -30.15 -29.59
C LYS A 26 -16.93 -29.09 -29.46
N LYS A 27 -16.73 -28.27 -30.50
CA LYS A 27 -15.78 -27.15 -30.46
C LYS A 27 -16.26 -26.03 -29.54
N GLU A 28 -17.56 -25.75 -29.56
CA GLU A 28 -18.18 -24.71 -28.73
C GLU A 28 -18.14 -25.08 -27.24
N GLU A 29 -18.52 -26.32 -26.89
CA GLU A 29 -18.44 -26.82 -25.51
C GLU A 29 -17.01 -26.77 -24.96
N LEU A 30 -16.02 -27.17 -25.77
CA LEU A 30 -14.62 -27.12 -25.38
C LEU A 30 -14.13 -25.67 -25.14
N ALA A 31 -14.59 -24.72 -25.96
CA ALA A 31 -14.26 -23.32 -25.80
C ALA A 31 -14.81 -22.76 -24.47
N TYR A 32 -16.07 -23.04 -24.13
CA TYR A 32 -16.63 -22.62 -22.84
C TYR A 32 -15.88 -23.22 -21.67
N LYS A 33 -15.55 -24.51 -21.74
CA LYS A 33 -14.77 -25.19 -20.69
C LYS A 33 -13.41 -24.52 -20.45
N GLN A 34 -12.67 -24.19 -21.50
CA GLN A 34 -11.38 -23.51 -21.38
C GLN A 34 -11.50 -22.12 -20.75
N VAL A 35 -12.55 -21.37 -21.12
CA VAL A 35 -12.83 -20.05 -20.53
C VAL A 35 -13.16 -20.20 -19.04
N ILE A 36 -14.01 -21.16 -18.66
CA ILE A 36 -14.37 -21.45 -17.27
C ILE A 36 -13.12 -21.81 -16.46
N GLU A 37 -12.28 -22.72 -16.94
CA GLU A 37 -11.03 -23.13 -16.28
C GLU A 37 -10.10 -21.92 -16.07
N THR A 38 -9.97 -21.04 -17.07
CA THR A 38 -9.15 -19.82 -16.97
C THR A 38 -9.70 -18.85 -15.91
N LEU A 39 -11.02 -18.66 -15.87
CA LEU A 39 -11.68 -17.81 -14.87
C LEU A 39 -11.50 -18.37 -13.46
N GLN A 40 -11.63 -19.69 -13.29
CA GLN A 40 -11.41 -20.36 -12.02
C GLN A 40 -9.96 -20.19 -11.54
N GLN A 41 -8.97 -20.41 -12.41
CA GLN A 41 -7.56 -20.17 -12.08
C GLN A 41 -7.30 -18.71 -11.67
N SER A 42 -7.92 -17.75 -12.36
CA SER A 42 -7.81 -16.33 -12.02
C SER A 42 -8.41 -16.04 -10.64
N ALA A 43 -9.60 -16.57 -10.35
CA ALA A 43 -10.25 -16.39 -9.05
C ALA A 43 -9.40 -16.98 -7.92
N GLU A 44 -8.87 -18.19 -8.09
CA GLU A 44 -7.98 -18.82 -7.12
C GLU A 44 -6.69 -18.04 -6.90
N ALA A 45 -6.09 -17.47 -7.95
CA ALA A 45 -4.87 -16.67 -7.82
C ALA A 45 -5.14 -15.39 -6.98
N LEU A 46 -6.28 -14.74 -7.23
CA LEU A 46 -6.74 -13.59 -6.44
C LEU A 46 -7.00 -13.96 -4.98
N ASP A 47 -7.62 -15.11 -4.73
CA ASP A 47 -7.84 -15.61 -3.37
C ASP A 47 -6.52 -15.91 -2.66
N ARG A 48 -5.60 -16.64 -3.31
CA ARG A 48 -4.27 -16.95 -2.76
C ARG A 48 -3.50 -15.69 -2.40
N SER A 49 -3.52 -14.68 -3.28
CA SER A 49 -2.93 -13.36 -3.02
C SER A 49 -3.58 -12.67 -1.81
N SER A 50 -4.90 -12.71 -1.70
CA SER A 50 -5.64 -12.10 -0.58
C SER A 50 -5.34 -12.79 0.76
N GLU A 51 -5.31 -14.11 0.76
CA GLU A 51 -4.98 -14.91 1.94
C GLU A 51 -3.53 -14.73 2.36
N GLN A 52 -2.60 -14.61 1.41
CA GLN A 52 -1.22 -14.28 1.70
C GLN A 52 -1.11 -12.91 2.39
N ARG A 53 -1.74 -11.87 1.83
CA ARG A 53 -1.79 -10.53 2.43
C ARG A 53 -2.37 -10.55 3.84
N PHE A 54 -3.45 -11.30 4.05
CA PHE A 54 -4.06 -11.43 5.38
C PHE A 54 -3.14 -12.15 6.38
N ARG A 55 -2.42 -13.18 5.94
CA ARG A 55 -1.42 -13.88 6.77
C ARG A 55 -0.26 -12.96 7.12
N GLU A 56 0.30 -12.25 6.14
CA GLU A 56 1.37 -11.26 6.36
C GLU A 56 0.93 -10.20 7.36
N PHE A 57 -0.23 -9.58 7.12
CA PHE A 57 -0.82 -8.61 8.05
C PHE A 57 -1.03 -9.18 9.46
N SER A 58 -1.50 -10.42 9.56
CA SER A 58 -1.69 -11.09 10.85
C SER A 58 -0.38 -11.41 11.56
N ASN A 59 0.68 -11.73 10.81
CA ASN A 59 2.02 -11.92 11.37
C ASN A 59 2.56 -10.58 11.87
N ASP A 60 2.39 -9.50 11.11
CA ASP A 60 2.84 -8.16 11.48
C ASP A 60 2.11 -7.63 12.73
N LEU A 61 0.86 -8.05 12.98
CA LEU A 61 0.15 -7.74 14.23
C LEU A 61 0.78 -8.36 15.48
N ASN A 62 1.51 -9.46 15.32
CA ASN A 62 2.20 -10.15 16.41
C ASN A 62 3.63 -9.63 16.60
N ASP A 63 4.09 -8.70 15.75
CA ASP A 63 5.37 -8.02 15.93
C ASP A 63 5.28 -7.02 17.08
N ALA A 64 6.08 -7.22 18.12
CA ALA A 64 6.15 -6.35 19.30
C ALA A 64 6.63 -4.91 18.97
N THR A 65 7.19 -4.69 17.78
CA THR A 65 7.63 -3.39 17.28
C THR A 65 6.59 -2.70 16.38
N ALA A 66 5.46 -3.35 16.10
CA ALA A 66 4.40 -2.77 15.30
C ALA A 66 3.83 -1.52 16.00
N ILE A 67 3.90 -0.39 15.31
CA ILE A 67 3.19 0.82 15.72
C ILE A 67 1.74 0.66 15.28
N ASP A 68 0.81 1.14 16.10
CA ASP A 68 -0.63 1.17 15.78
C ASP A 68 -1.34 -0.21 15.77
N ILE A 69 -0.92 -1.13 16.66
CA ILE A 69 -1.53 -2.47 16.83
C ILE A 69 -3.05 -2.41 17.02
N ASP A 70 -3.58 -1.42 17.74
CA ASP A 70 -5.02 -1.29 17.96
C ASP A 70 -5.78 -0.95 16.69
N GLN A 71 -5.24 -0.05 15.85
CA GLN A 71 -5.77 0.21 14.53
C GLN A 71 -5.56 -1.00 13.60
N GLY A 72 -4.42 -1.68 13.71
CA GLY A 72 -4.14 -2.94 13.04
C GLY A 72 -5.24 -3.99 13.32
N LYS A 73 -5.59 -4.21 14.58
CA LYS A 73 -6.69 -5.12 14.99
C LYS A 73 -8.03 -4.70 14.40
N LYS A 74 -8.32 -3.39 14.35
CA LYS A 74 -9.52 -2.86 13.70
C LYS A 74 -9.55 -3.20 12.21
N TYR A 75 -8.45 -3.03 11.49
CA TYR A 75 -8.40 -3.43 10.07
C TYR A 75 -8.39 -4.95 9.87
N ALA A 76 -7.78 -5.73 10.78
CA ALA A 76 -7.84 -7.19 10.77
C ALA A 76 -9.30 -7.68 10.81
N SER A 77 -10.11 -7.13 11.71
CA SER A 77 -11.53 -7.48 11.81
C SER A 77 -12.32 -7.12 10.55
N ARG A 78 -11.99 -6.00 9.88
CA ARG A 78 -12.57 -5.63 8.58
C ARG A 78 -12.14 -6.58 7.46
N MET A 79 -10.88 -7.00 7.43
CA MET A 79 -10.38 -7.98 6.46
C MET A 79 -11.07 -9.34 6.65
N LEU A 80 -11.31 -9.76 7.90
CA LEU A 80 -12.09 -10.96 8.20
C LEU A 80 -13.55 -10.81 7.76
N ALA A 81 -14.18 -9.67 8.01
CA ALA A 81 -15.53 -9.39 7.52
C ALA A 81 -15.61 -9.47 5.98
N ALA A 82 -14.61 -8.93 5.27
CA ALA A 82 -14.51 -9.04 3.81
C ALA A 82 -14.35 -10.49 3.33
N LYS A 83 -13.55 -11.29 4.05
CA LYS A 83 -13.34 -12.71 3.77
C LYS A 83 -14.64 -13.51 3.91
N GLU A 84 -15.37 -13.32 5.00
CA GLU A 84 -16.65 -14.01 5.22
C GLU A 84 -17.73 -13.54 4.24
N LEU A 85 -17.76 -12.25 3.90
CA LEU A 85 -18.66 -11.72 2.89
C LEU A 85 -18.39 -12.35 1.51
N ARG A 86 -17.12 -12.45 1.10
CA ARG A 86 -16.70 -13.12 -0.14
C ARG A 86 -17.09 -14.60 -0.14
N LYS A 87 -16.76 -15.32 0.93
CA LYS A 87 -17.06 -16.75 1.09
C LYS A 87 -18.56 -17.02 0.99
N SER A 88 -19.38 -16.19 1.63
CA SER A 88 -20.84 -16.29 1.58
C SER A 88 -21.39 -16.07 0.16
N ALA A 89 -20.89 -15.06 -0.56
CA ALA A 89 -21.36 -14.76 -1.91
C ALA A 89 -20.97 -15.86 -2.91
N VAL A 90 -19.72 -16.34 -2.89
CA VAL A 90 -19.25 -17.42 -3.77
C VAL A 90 -20.02 -18.71 -3.50
N LYS A 91 -20.23 -19.10 -2.23
CA LYS A 91 -21.00 -20.28 -1.86
C LYS A 91 -22.45 -20.25 -2.37
N GLN A 92 -23.09 -19.07 -2.35
CA GLN A 92 -24.43 -18.91 -2.91
C GLN A 92 -24.41 -19.12 -4.44
N ILE A 93 -23.43 -18.57 -5.15
CA ILE A 93 -23.29 -18.78 -6.60
C ILE A 93 -22.99 -20.25 -6.94
N ASP A 94 -22.10 -20.92 -6.19
CA ASP A 94 -21.80 -22.34 -6.40
C ASP A 94 -23.06 -23.21 -6.17
N SER A 95 -23.91 -22.83 -5.21
CA SER A 95 -25.18 -23.53 -4.94
C SER A 95 -26.18 -23.37 -6.09
N LEU A 96 -26.16 -22.21 -6.77
CA LEU A 96 -26.95 -21.98 -7.99
C LEU A 96 -26.39 -22.75 -9.20
N GLU A 97 -25.06 -22.76 -9.36
CA GLU A 97 -24.38 -23.49 -10.44
C GLU A 97 -24.71 -24.99 -10.39
N ALA A 98 -24.74 -25.57 -9.19
CA ALA A 98 -25.03 -26.99 -8.98
C ALA A 98 -26.44 -27.44 -9.44
N VAL A 99 -27.39 -26.51 -9.53
CA VAL A 99 -28.78 -26.78 -9.97
C VAL A 99 -29.10 -26.20 -11.34
N MET A 100 -28.09 -25.70 -12.05
CA MET A 100 -28.24 -25.08 -13.36
C MET A 100 -28.52 -26.11 -14.45
N THR A 101 -29.48 -25.80 -15.31
CA THR A 101 -29.94 -26.60 -16.44
C THR A 101 -30.30 -25.70 -17.62
N ASP A 102 -30.47 -26.28 -18.81
CA ASP A 102 -30.93 -25.55 -20.01
C ASP A 102 -32.30 -24.85 -19.83
N ARG A 103 -33.09 -25.24 -18.82
CA ARG A 103 -34.44 -24.70 -18.59
C ARG A 103 -34.48 -23.54 -17.62
N ASN A 104 -33.47 -23.38 -16.76
CA ASN A 104 -33.50 -22.42 -15.65
C ASN A 104 -32.28 -21.49 -15.58
N TYR A 105 -31.31 -21.62 -16.51
CA TYR A 105 -30.07 -20.84 -16.48
C TYR A 105 -30.31 -19.32 -16.48
N ALA A 106 -31.36 -18.83 -17.15
CA ALA A 106 -31.68 -17.40 -17.20
C ALA A 106 -32.04 -16.85 -15.81
N GLY A 107 -32.92 -17.54 -15.08
CA GLY A 107 -33.30 -17.15 -13.72
C GLY A 107 -32.15 -17.30 -12.71
N ILE A 108 -31.31 -18.32 -12.90
CA ILE A 108 -30.09 -18.48 -12.09
C ILE A 108 -29.12 -17.32 -12.32
N ASN A 109 -28.92 -16.89 -13.56
CA ASN A 109 -28.03 -15.76 -13.87
C ASN A 109 -28.54 -14.46 -13.25
N GLU A 110 -29.85 -14.25 -13.23
CA GLU A 110 -30.48 -13.11 -12.56
C GLU A 110 -30.21 -13.15 -11.04
N GLU A 111 -30.40 -14.31 -10.41
CA GLU A 111 -30.13 -14.48 -8.98
C GLU A 111 -28.64 -14.33 -8.64
N ALA A 112 -27.75 -14.90 -9.45
CA ALA A 112 -26.30 -14.72 -9.29
C ALA A 112 -25.91 -13.24 -9.42
N SER A 113 -26.55 -12.49 -10.32
CA SER A 113 -26.36 -11.04 -10.46
C SER A 113 -26.82 -10.30 -9.20
N ARG A 114 -27.98 -10.68 -8.62
CA ARG A 114 -28.44 -10.11 -7.34
C ARG A 114 -27.46 -10.39 -6.20
N ILE A 115 -26.92 -11.60 -6.11
CA ILE A 115 -25.90 -11.96 -5.13
C ILE A 115 -24.66 -11.08 -5.28
N PHE A 116 -24.16 -10.90 -6.52
CA PHE A 116 -23.02 -10.03 -6.79
C PHE A 116 -23.29 -8.57 -6.38
N LEU A 117 -24.45 -8.02 -6.77
CA LEU A 117 -24.82 -6.64 -6.42
C LEU A 117 -24.98 -6.46 -4.91
N LYS A 118 -25.54 -7.46 -4.20
CA LYS A 118 -25.64 -7.47 -2.75
C LYS A 118 -24.27 -7.50 -2.09
N PHE A 119 -23.38 -8.39 -2.53
CA PHE A 119 -21.98 -8.45 -2.08
C PHE A 119 -21.33 -7.06 -2.20
N LYS A 120 -21.44 -6.44 -3.37
CA LYS A 120 -20.89 -5.11 -3.62
C LYS A 120 -21.51 -4.03 -2.73
N GLY A 121 -22.83 -4.05 -2.55
CA GLY A 121 -23.55 -3.12 -1.68
C GLY A 121 -23.17 -3.23 -0.20
N GLN A 122 -22.61 -4.36 0.23
CA GLN A 122 -22.13 -4.58 1.60
C GLN A 122 -20.67 -4.14 1.81
N LEU A 123 -19.86 -3.97 0.75
CA LEU A 123 -18.46 -3.52 0.87
C LEU A 123 -18.32 -2.14 1.56
N PRO A 124 -19.14 -1.11 1.29
CA PRO A 124 -19.04 0.17 1.99
C PRO A 124 -19.23 0.09 3.51
N ALA A 125 -19.97 -0.91 4.00
CA ALA A 125 -20.15 -1.13 5.44
C ALA A 125 -18.88 -1.71 6.10
N ILE A 126 -18.03 -2.39 5.32
CA ILE A 126 -16.71 -2.83 5.76
C ILE A 126 -15.75 -1.64 5.78
N ASP A 127 -15.65 -0.93 4.65
CA ASP A 127 -14.93 0.33 4.55
C ASP A 127 -15.40 1.14 3.34
N SER A 128 -15.88 2.37 3.60
CA SER A 128 -16.47 3.22 2.58
C SER A 128 -15.46 3.82 1.60
N GLN A 129 -14.19 3.95 2.00
CA GLN A 129 -13.12 4.44 1.14
C GLN A 129 -12.58 3.33 0.24
N ALA A 130 -12.42 2.12 0.80
CA ALA A 130 -12.15 0.92 0.00
C ALA A 130 -13.21 0.77 -1.09
N ALA A 131 -14.50 0.83 -0.73
CA ALA A 131 -15.58 0.65 -1.70
C ALA A 131 -15.60 1.72 -2.81
N ARG A 132 -15.17 2.96 -2.54
CA ARG A 132 -15.09 4.04 -3.55
C ARG A 132 -13.94 3.87 -4.53
N ALA A 133 -12.80 3.36 -4.06
CA ALA A 133 -11.62 3.12 -4.91
C ALA A 133 -11.90 2.11 -6.05
N PHE A 134 -12.94 1.28 -5.90
CA PHE A 134 -13.25 0.18 -6.81
C PHE A 134 -14.56 0.37 -7.62
N GLN A 135 -15.23 1.52 -7.48
CA GLN A 135 -16.47 1.84 -8.21
C GLN A 135 -16.28 2.10 -9.72
N SER A 136 -15.04 2.23 -10.21
CA SER A 136 -14.76 2.66 -11.59
C SER A 136 -14.59 1.53 -12.61
N ALA A 137 -14.66 0.26 -12.21
CA ALA A 137 -14.40 -0.86 -13.13
C ALA A 137 -15.68 -1.62 -13.53
N ARG A 138 -16.30 -1.20 -14.65
CA ARG A 138 -17.18 -2.03 -15.51
C ARG A 138 -18.42 -2.68 -14.87
N ASP A 139 -19.26 -1.89 -14.22
CA ASP A 139 -20.53 -2.37 -13.65
C ASP A 139 -21.76 -2.20 -14.56
N GLU A 140 -21.65 -1.46 -15.66
CA GLU A 140 -22.80 -1.05 -16.50
C GLU A 140 -23.55 -2.19 -17.19
N ASN A 141 -23.02 -3.43 -17.13
CA ASN A 141 -23.57 -4.60 -17.83
C ASN A 141 -23.97 -5.79 -16.93
N VAL A 142 -23.91 -5.64 -15.59
CA VAL A 142 -24.37 -6.70 -14.68
C VAL A 142 -25.88 -6.90 -14.88
N GLY A 143 -26.28 -8.10 -15.33
CA GLY A 143 -27.68 -8.43 -15.62
C GLY A 143 -28.23 -7.94 -16.97
N ARG A 144 -27.42 -7.34 -17.86
CA ARG A 144 -27.86 -6.87 -19.20
C ARG A 144 -27.55 -7.80 -20.37
N ASN A 145 -26.93 -8.94 -20.12
CA ASN A 145 -26.49 -9.83 -21.19
C ASN A 145 -27.55 -10.89 -21.51
N ASN A 146 -27.89 -11.01 -22.80
CA ASN A 146 -28.69 -12.10 -23.34
C ASN A 146 -27.84 -13.38 -23.42
N TYR A 147 -27.72 -14.10 -22.29
CA TYR A 147 -27.15 -15.44 -22.31
C TYR A 147 -28.09 -16.37 -23.07
N THR A 148 -27.67 -16.86 -24.23
CA THR A 148 -28.50 -17.70 -25.11
C THR A 148 -28.25 -19.20 -24.94
N SER A 149 -27.32 -19.60 -24.07
CA SER A 149 -26.97 -21.00 -23.84
C SER A 149 -26.53 -21.27 -22.40
N LEU A 150 -26.63 -22.54 -21.97
CA LEU A 150 -26.13 -23.02 -20.68
C LEU A 150 -24.63 -22.80 -20.53
N GLY A 151 -23.83 -23.05 -21.57
CA GLY A 151 -22.38 -22.82 -21.54
C GLY A 151 -22.01 -21.35 -21.29
N MET A 152 -22.70 -20.40 -21.94
CA MET A 152 -22.50 -18.98 -21.66
C MET A 152 -22.98 -18.58 -20.26
N ALA A 153 -24.04 -19.21 -19.76
CA ALA A 153 -24.49 -18.97 -18.39
C ALA A 153 -23.45 -19.45 -17.35
N GLN A 154 -22.85 -20.63 -17.55
CA GLN A 154 -21.77 -21.12 -16.70
C GLN A 154 -20.53 -20.21 -16.73
N VAL A 155 -20.15 -19.72 -17.92
CA VAL A 155 -19.08 -18.71 -18.06
C VAL A 155 -19.41 -17.47 -17.23
N TYR A 156 -20.64 -16.97 -17.30
CA TYR A 156 -21.05 -15.80 -16.55
C TYR A 156 -20.98 -15.99 -15.03
N LEU A 157 -21.41 -17.13 -14.50
CA LEU A 157 -21.29 -17.42 -13.08
C LEU A 157 -19.81 -17.39 -12.63
N ASN A 158 -18.92 -17.96 -13.44
CA ASN A 158 -17.47 -17.94 -13.15
C ASN A 158 -16.88 -16.53 -13.30
N GLU A 159 -17.39 -15.70 -14.22
CA GLU A 159 -17.04 -14.28 -14.30
C GLU A 159 -17.45 -13.52 -13.02
N LEU A 160 -18.66 -13.75 -12.52
CA LEU A 160 -19.13 -13.14 -11.27
C LEU A 160 -18.28 -13.57 -10.07
N LYS A 161 -17.95 -14.87 -9.93
CA LYS A 161 -17.04 -15.38 -8.89
C LYS A 161 -15.66 -14.72 -8.97
N THR A 162 -15.15 -14.53 -10.18
CA THR A 162 -13.87 -13.85 -10.42
C THR A 162 -13.94 -12.38 -10.02
N ARG A 163 -15.00 -11.67 -10.39
CA ARG A 163 -15.24 -10.27 -10.00
C ARG A 163 -15.38 -10.11 -8.48
N ILE A 164 -16.05 -11.04 -7.80
CA ILE A 164 -16.11 -11.07 -6.33
C ILE A 164 -14.70 -11.19 -5.74
N SER A 165 -13.89 -12.11 -6.26
CA SER A 165 -12.53 -12.36 -5.78
C SER A 165 -11.60 -11.17 -6.07
N LEU A 166 -11.79 -10.47 -7.19
CA LEU A 166 -11.08 -9.23 -7.52
C LEU A 166 -11.43 -8.09 -6.55
N ASN A 167 -12.72 -7.88 -6.29
CA ASN A 167 -13.18 -6.87 -5.33
C ASN A 167 -12.69 -7.18 -3.91
N TYR A 168 -12.72 -8.46 -3.51
CA TYR A 168 -12.16 -8.92 -2.24
C TYR A 168 -10.65 -8.65 -2.16
N ASN A 169 -9.88 -9.07 -3.17
CA ASN A 169 -8.43 -8.85 -3.20
C ASN A 169 -8.05 -7.38 -3.11
N SER A 170 -8.78 -6.53 -3.83
CA SER A 170 -8.57 -5.09 -3.83
C SER A 170 -8.95 -4.47 -2.49
N THR A 171 -10.05 -4.92 -1.87
CA THR A 171 -10.43 -4.52 -0.51
C THR A 171 -9.36 -4.89 0.50
N ILE A 172 -8.83 -6.12 0.45
CA ILE A 172 -7.74 -6.58 1.33
C ILE A 172 -6.47 -5.75 1.11
N ALA A 173 -6.10 -5.46 -0.14
CA ALA A 173 -4.95 -4.62 -0.46
C ALA A 173 -5.08 -3.23 0.15
N TYR A 174 -6.26 -2.61 0.02
CA TYR A 174 -6.55 -1.31 0.58
C TYR A 174 -6.49 -1.31 2.09
N LEU A 175 -7.16 -2.26 2.75
CA LEU A 175 -7.19 -2.35 4.21
C LEU A 175 -5.77 -2.59 4.77
N GLN A 176 -4.97 -3.41 4.10
CA GLN A 176 -3.56 -3.60 4.43
C GLN A 176 -2.77 -2.28 4.26
N SER A 177 -3.01 -1.51 3.19
CA SER A 177 -2.30 -0.24 2.96
C SER A 177 -2.70 0.88 3.94
N GLN A 178 -3.81 0.74 4.68
CA GLN A 178 -4.23 1.73 5.67
C GLN A 178 -3.48 1.62 7.00
N VAL A 179 -2.73 0.53 7.22
CA VAL A 179 -1.95 0.35 8.43
C VAL A 179 -0.53 -0.01 8.04
N ALA A 180 0.44 0.76 8.52
CA ALA A 180 1.85 0.44 8.37
C ALA A 180 2.27 -0.62 9.41
N LEU A 181 1.65 -1.81 9.37
CA LEU A 181 2.15 -2.97 10.10
C LEU A 181 3.29 -3.58 9.28
N GLY A 182 4.45 -3.83 9.88
CA GLY A 182 5.57 -4.50 9.19
C GLY A 182 6.24 -3.70 8.06
N CYS A 183 5.69 -2.57 7.62
CA CYS A 183 6.44 -1.59 6.84
C CYS A 183 7.59 -1.08 7.71
N GLY A 184 8.79 -1.61 7.48
CA GLY A 184 10.07 -1.02 7.85
C GLY A 184 10.31 0.35 7.18
N LEU A 185 9.33 1.25 7.24
CA LEU A 185 9.57 2.68 7.37
C LEU A 185 9.91 3.03 8.83
N THR A 186 10.37 2.06 9.63
CA THR A 186 11.57 2.35 10.40
C THR A 186 12.66 2.74 9.41
N TYR A 187 12.79 4.04 9.22
CA TYR A 187 14.06 4.73 9.06
C TYR A 187 15.12 4.06 9.96
N SER A 188 15.68 2.95 9.49
CA SER A 188 16.53 2.06 10.30
C SER A 188 17.92 2.63 10.55
N ARG A 189 18.13 3.87 10.08
CA ARG A 189 19.27 4.71 10.43
C ARG A 189 18.76 6.14 10.67
N SER A 190 18.49 6.48 11.92
CA SER A 190 18.59 7.88 12.34
C SER A 190 20.04 8.30 12.18
N GLN A 191 20.36 9.05 11.13
CA GLN A 191 21.68 9.66 10.99
C GLN A 191 21.62 11.11 11.43
N VAL A 192 22.63 11.52 12.19
CA VAL A 192 22.86 12.93 12.46
C VAL A 192 23.32 13.59 11.17
N LEU A 193 22.56 14.58 10.72
CA LEU A 193 22.91 15.43 9.60
C LEU A 193 23.48 16.72 10.20
N VAL A 194 24.76 17.00 9.96
CA VAL A 194 25.38 18.28 10.31
C VAL A 194 26.06 18.83 9.06
N GLY A 195 25.60 19.99 8.61
CA GLY A 195 26.16 20.75 7.51
C GLY A 195 26.65 22.11 7.98
N GLN A 196 27.62 22.67 7.26
CA GLN A 196 28.12 24.02 7.50
C GLN A 196 28.26 24.77 6.18
N SER A 197 28.02 26.07 6.20
CA SER A 197 28.11 26.94 5.01
C SER A 197 29.53 27.10 4.45
N SER A 198 30.55 27.07 5.32
CA SER A 198 31.95 27.16 4.89
C SER A 198 32.90 26.50 5.89
N THR A 199 34.02 25.96 5.40
CA THR A 199 35.14 25.45 6.21
C THR A 199 36.24 26.50 6.41
N VAL A 200 36.21 27.62 5.68
CA VAL A 200 37.16 28.73 5.75
C VAL A 200 36.41 30.05 5.76
N LEU A 201 36.63 30.86 6.79
CA LEU A 201 35.95 32.16 6.96
C LEU A 201 36.95 33.26 7.33
N GLU A 202 36.55 34.50 7.11
CA GLU A 202 37.28 35.68 7.58
C GLU A 202 36.84 36.06 8.99
N PRO A 203 37.69 36.77 9.76
CA PRO A 203 37.32 37.32 11.06
C PRO A 203 35.98 38.07 11.04
N GLY A 204 35.06 37.71 11.93
CA GLY A 204 33.78 38.39 12.10
C GLY A 204 32.67 37.97 11.13
N GLN A 205 32.95 37.09 10.16
CA GLN A 205 31.92 36.49 9.30
C GLN A 205 30.97 35.57 10.09
N LEU A 206 29.83 35.26 9.47
CA LEU A 206 28.84 34.34 10.03
C LEU A 206 29.06 32.95 9.45
N LEU A 207 29.23 31.97 10.33
CA LEU A 207 29.17 30.55 9.99
C LEU A 207 27.74 30.06 10.21
N GLU A 208 27.06 29.70 9.13
CA GLU A 208 25.78 28.98 9.19
C GLU A 208 26.03 27.50 9.40
N ILE A 209 25.38 26.92 10.41
CA ILE A 209 25.41 25.49 10.76
C ILE A 209 23.98 24.97 10.66
N GLN A 210 23.80 23.89 9.91
CA GLN A 210 22.56 23.14 9.78
C GLN A 210 22.71 21.83 10.54
N ALA A 211 21.76 21.50 11.41
CA ALA A 211 21.78 20.27 12.17
C ALA A 211 20.40 19.63 12.21
N GLY A 212 20.32 18.31 12.11
CA GLY A 212 19.08 17.56 12.12
C GLY A 212 19.28 16.07 12.25
N VAL A 213 18.17 15.33 12.32
CA VAL A 213 18.16 13.87 12.31
C VAL A 213 17.45 13.39 11.04
N GLY A 214 18.11 12.53 10.27
CA GLY A 214 17.60 11.91 9.03
C GLY A 214 16.61 10.76 9.29
N ASN A 215 15.63 10.97 10.17
CA ASN A 215 14.53 10.04 10.44
C ASN A 215 13.25 10.86 10.66
N PHE A 216 12.38 10.88 9.65
CA PHE A 216 11.18 11.72 9.65
C PHE A 216 10.03 11.03 10.38
N SER A 217 10.08 11.04 11.71
CA SER A 217 8.92 10.68 12.52
C SER A 217 8.73 11.69 13.64
N ALA A 218 7.53 12.27 13.72
CA ALA A 218 7.08 13.14 14.82
C ALA A 218 7.32 12.57 16.24
N PRO A 219 7.38 11.23 16.46
CA PRO A 219 7.75 10.64 17.75
C PRO A 219 9.21 10.80 18.17
N SER A 220 10.15 11.07 17.25
CA SER A 220 11.60 11.11 17.58
C SER A 220 12.02 12.30 18.44
N GLN A 221 11.23 13.38 18.42
CA GLN A 221 11.36 14.61 19.23
C GLN A 221 12.82 15.05 19.49
N PRO A 222 13.61 15.33 18.45
CA PRO A 222 15.01 15.65 18.61
C PRO A 222 15.21 16.93 19.44
N LYS A 223 16.27 16.94 20.25
CA LYS A 223 16.73 18.09 21.04
C LYS A 223 18.12 18.44 20.51
N ILE A 224 18.24 19.61 19.87
CA ILE A 224 19.49 20.05 19.23
C ILE A 224 20.10 21.21 20.03
N THR A 225 21.39 21.09 20.36
CA THR A 225 22.19 22.12 21.02
C THR A 225 23.39 22.46 20.14
N ILE A 226 23.55 23.73 19.80
CA ILE A 226 24.69 24.23 19.00
C ILE A 226 25.41 25.31 19.81
N ALA A 227 26.72 25.16 20.02
CA ALA A 227 27.52 26.10 20.82
C ALA A 227 26.92 26.35 22.23
N ASN A 228 26.43 25.29 22.89
CA ASN A 228 25.73 25.32 24.18
C ASN A 228 24.36 26.03 24.19
N ASN A 229 23.84 26.46 23.03
CA ASN A 229 22.50 27.02 22.92
C ASN A 229 21.51 25.96 22.42
N ARG A 230 20.50 25.66 23.24
CA ARG A 230 19.41 24.75 22.86
C ARG A 230 18.48 25.44 21.88
N LEU A 231 18.21 24.79 20.76
CA LEU A 231 17.37 25.31 19.69
C LEU A 231 15.97 24.70 19.78
N ASN A 232 14.95 25.53 19.54
CA ASN A 232 13.57 25.07 19.41
C ASN A 232 13.33 24.65 17.95
N LEU A 233 12.82 23.43 17.76
CA LEU A 233 12.59 22.88 16.43
C LEU A 233 11.18 23.14 15.91
N SER A 234 10.24 23.63 16.73
CA SER A 234 8.87 23.99 16.30
C SER A 234 8.14 22.91 15.47
N GLY A 235 8.47 21.64 15.66
CA GLY A 235 7.92 20.50 14.91
C GLY A 235 8.71 20.10 13.65
N GLU A 236 9.77 20.83 13.29
CA GLU A 236 10.67 20.50 12.19
C GLU A 236 11.76 19.48 12.62
N PRO A 237 12.25 18.61 11.73
CA PRO A 237 13.25 17.59 12.05
C PRO A 237 14.70 18.11 12.02
N HIS A 238 14.88 19.38 11.68
CA HIS A 238 16.18 20.05 11.55
C HIS A 238 16.06 21.53 11.89
N THR A 239 17.20 22.17 12.12
CA THR A 239 17.28 23.62 12.35
C THR A 239 18.57 24.18 11.77
N THR A 240 18.55 25.48 11.51
CA THR A 240 19.68 26.23 10.98
C THR A 240 19.98 27.39 11.92
N THR A 241 21.24 27.56 12.31
CA THR A 241 21.68 28.68 13.12
C THR A 241 22.93 29.34 12.56
N LYS A 242 23.08 30.63 12.82
CA LYS A 242 24.27 31.41 12.44
C LYS A 242 25.05 31.75 13.69
N ILE A 243 26.33 31.41 13.70
CA ILE A 243 27.26 31.77 14.77
C ILE A 243 28.28 32.79 14.25
N LYS A 244 28.64 33.75 15.09
CA LYS A 244 29.77 34.64 14.80
C LYS A 244 31.07 33.88 14.98
N VAL A 245 31.93 33.90 13.96
CA VAL A 245 33.27 33.29 14.07
C VAL A 245 34.20 34.19 14.90
N PRO A 246 35.20 33.61 15.59
CA PRO A 246 36.20 34.38 16.33
C PRO A 246 36.93 35.40 15.45
N THR A 247 37.34 36.51 16.05
CA THR A 247 38.07 37.58 15.36
C THR A 247 39.55 37.26 15.12
N LYS A 248 40.08 36.23 15.79
CA LYS A 248 41.47 35.81 15.66
C LYS A 248 41.58 34.71 14.59
N PRO A 249 42.60 34.75 13.71
CA PRO A 249 42.89 33.63 12.82
C PRO A 249 43.28 32.38 13.62
N GLY A 250 42.86 31.21 13.14
CA GLY A 250 43.11 29.93 13.81
C GLY A 250 42.17 28.81 13.36
N ASN A 251 42.42 27.60 13.86
CA ASN A 251 41.50 26.47 13.71
C ASN A 251 40.55 26.46 14.91
N TYR A 252 39.25 26.31 14.65
CA TYR A 252 38.19 26.32 15.65
C TYR A 252 37.26 25.13 15.46
N SER A 253 36.52 24.81 16.51
CA SER A 253 35.48 23.78 16.50
C SER A 253 34.26 24.26 17.29
N THR A 254 33.07 23.97 16.78
CA THR A 254 31.80 24.21 17.49
C THR A 254 31.11 22.87 17.75
N PRO A 255 30.81 22.52 19.01
CA PRO A 255 30.10 21.29 19.31
C PRO A 255 28.62 21.43 18.91
N VAL A 256 28.13 20.37 18.29
CA VAL A 256 26.71 20.12 17.99
C VAL A 256 26.31 18.87 18.75
N GLU A 257 25.38 18.98 19.67
CA GLU A 257 24.83 17.88 20.44
C GLU A 257 23.38 17.63 20.02
N ILE A 258 23.06 16.37 19.77
CA ILE A 258 21.73 15.92 19.33
C ILE A 258 21.30 14.76 20.20
N ASP A 259 20.22 14.95 20.95
CA ASP A 259 19.54 13.90 21.70
C ASP A 259 18.21 13.57 21.03
N TYR A 260 17.89 12.29 20.84
CA TYR A 260 16.62 11.87 20.24
C TYR A 260 16.19 10.50 20.77
N LEU A 261 14.92 10.17 20.60
CA LEU A 261 14.40 8.85 20.92
C LEU A 261 14.75 7.86 19.81
N GLY A 262 15.50 6.82 20.17
CA GLY A 262 15.86 5.71 19.28
C GLY A 262 14.67 4.79 18.97
N PRO A 263 14.82 3.90 17.97
CA PRO A 263 13.77 2.97 17.57
C PRO A 263 13.41 1.94 18.66
N ASP A 264 14.29 1.74 19.64
CA ASP A 264 14.06 0.90 20.82
C ASP A 264 13.40 1.66 21.99
N GLY A 265 13.01 2.92 21.77
CA GLY A 265 12.44 3.80 22.79
C GLY A 265 13.47 4.31 23.80
N LYS A 266 14.78 4.14 23.58
CA LYS A 266 15.83 4.70 24.44
C LYS A 266 16.35 6.02 23.90
N GLU A 267 16.73 6.93 24.78
CA GLU A 267 17.40 8.16 24.36
C GLU A 267 18.80 7.84 23.79
N ILE A 268 19.06 8.29 22.57
CA ILE A 268 20.37 8.24 21.91
C ILE A 268 20.95 9.65 21.89
N LYS A 269 22.22 9.77 22.26
CA LYS A 269 22.97 11.03 22.28
C LYS A 269 24.12 10.98 21.30
N HIS A 270 24.22 12.00 20.46
CA HIS A 270 25.34 12.17 19.55
C HIS A 270 25.96 13.56 19.70
N ARG A 271 27.28 13.60 19.61
CA ARG A 271 28.06 14.83 19.61
C ARG A 271 28.94 14.87 18.36
N VAL A 272 28.85 15.96 17.62
CA VAL A 272 29.63 16.21 16.41
C VAL A 272 30.34 17.56 16.56
N ASP A 273 31.64 17.57 16.33
CA ASP A 273 32.47 18.77 16.40
C ASP A 273 32.65 19.37 15.00
N VAL A 274 31.99 20.50 14.74
CA VAL A 274 32.03 21.23 13.46
C VAL A 274 33.31 22.05 13.39
N LYS A 275 34.28 21.59 12.60
CA LYS A 275 35.60 22.22 12.48
C LYS A 275 35.62 23.27 11.36
N TYR A 276 36.26 24.40 11.62
CA TYR A 276 36.45 25.47 10.64
C TYR A 276 37.74 26.24 10.90
N ARG A 277 38.24 26.95 9.89
CA ARG A 277 39.43 27.80 10.00
C ARG A 277 39.06 29.26 9.74
N VAL A 278 39.52 30.14 10.62
CA VAL A 278 39.51 31.58 10.39
C VAL A 278 40.86 31.98 9.82
N VAL A 279 40.88 32.59 8.64
CA VAL A 279 42.10 33.05 7.98
C VAL A 279 42.10 34.56 7.85
N LYS A 280 43.27 35.18 7.98
CA LYS A 280 43.42 36.61 7.69
C LYS A 280 43.49 36.76 6.17
N VAL A 281 42.62 37.60 5.60
CA VAL A 281 42.77 38.02 4.21
C VAL A 281 44.03 38.88 4.14
N VAL A 282 44.98 38.46 3.31
CA VAL A 282 46.08 39.33 2.90
C VAL A 282 45.47 40.17 1.78
N GLU A 283 45.20 41.44 2.07
CA GLU A 283 44.90 42.42 1.01
C GLU A 283 46.11 42.59 0.09
#